data_AF-A0A4Q3DLU0-F1
#
_entry.id   AF-A0A4Q3DLU0-F1
#
_cell.length_a   1.000
_cell.length_b   1.000
_cell.length_c   1.000
_cell.angle_alpha   90.00
_cell.angle_beta   90.00
_cell.angle_gamma   90.00
#
_symmetry.space_group_name_H-M   'P 1'
#
loop_
_entity.id
_entity.type
_entity.pdbx_description
1 polymer ?
#
loop_
_entity_poly.entity_id
_entity_poly.type
_entity_poly.pdbx_seq_one_letter_code
_entity_poly.pdbx_strand_id
1 'polypeptide(L)'
;MKNTTILAGLVFCSIAAFAQQKSAENLVQYVKPIIGTQRMGHTYPGATVPFGMVQLSPETDTISYEENGKYNPKVYSYCAGYQYEDKTITGFSHTHFSGTGHSDLGDFLVMPTVGQLKLNPGTADHPNSGYRSRFSHANEVSVADYYKVKLDDYNITAEMTASTRVGFHQYTFPKSDQSHIILDLMAGIYNYDDKNVWTYLRVVNDSTVTGYRQTNGWAKNRVLYFAMKFSKPFISFGNHNYSKKEVYRGFWGKFNQSKNFPEIAAQRLRAYFDFKTEEGEKIKLKFALSPVSMEGAMQNMQTEIPGWDFDAVKEAGQQTWEQELTKITIQSKSLAEKQNFYTAMYHAMINPTIYMDADGKYKGLDQNVHKADGFINYTTFSLWDTYRALHPLFNIIEPKRNDDMIKSMLAHYEQSPEHMLPVWSNSGNENWCMSGYH
;
A
#
# COMPACT_ATOMS: atom_id res chain seq x y z
N MET A 1 -40.05 42.90 -73.76
CA MET A 1 -40.12 42.86 -72.28
C MET A 1 -40.57 41.47 -71.86
N LYS A 2 -39.94 40.95 -70.79
CA LYS A 2 -40.18 39.68 -70.07
C LYS A 2 -39.43 38.45 -70.61
N ASN A 3 -38.25 38.24 -70.02
CA ASN A 3 -37.57 36.94 -69.98
C ASN A 3 -38.13 36.13 -68.81
N THR A 4 -38.38 34.85 -69.05
CA THR A 4 -38.82 33.86 -68.06
C THR A 4 -37.64 32.94 -67.75
N THR A 5 -37.20 32.89 -66.50
CA THR A 5 -36.11 32.00 -66.03
C THR A 5 -36.72 30.96 -65.10
N ILE A 6 -36.56 29.68 -65.46
CA ILE A 6 -36.94 28.51 -64.66
C ILE A 6 -35.73 28.14 -63.80
N LEU A 7 -35.92 28.10 -62.47
CA LEU A 7 -34.90 27.69 -61.51
C LEU A 7 -35.23 26.26 -61.03
N ALA A 8 -34.35 25.30 -61.34
CA ALA A 8 -34.41 23.94 -60.84
C ALA A 8 -33.68 23.83 -59.49
N GLY A 9 -34.38 23.39 -58.45
CA GLY A 9 -33.82 23.17 -57.12
C GLY A 9 -33.17 21.78 -57.01
N LEU A 10 -31.88 21.75 -56.69
CA LEU A 10 -31.13 20.55 -56.30
C LEU A 10 -31.15 20.44 -54.77
N VAL A 11 -31.85 19.44 -54.25
CA VAL A 11 -31.83 19.07 -52.82
C VAL A 11 -30.64 18.13 -52.60
N PHE A 12 -29.61 18.62 -51.92
CA PHE A 12 -28.50 17.80 -51.41
C PHE A 12 -28.86 17.29 -50.01
N CYS A 13 -29.25 16.01 -49.90
CA CYS A 13 -29.35 15.33 -48.61
C CYS A 13 -27.95 15.00 -48.08
N SER A 14 -27.51 15.72 -47.06
CA SER A 14 -26.30 15.41 -46.29
C SER A 14 -26.61 14.26 -45.33
N ILE A 15 -26.22 13.03 -45.68
CA ILE A 15 -26.22 11.90 -44.74
C ILE A 15 -25.05 12.12 -43.78
N ALA A 16 -25.34 12.66 -42.60
CA ALA A 16 -24.38 12.67 -41.49
C ALA A 16 -24.22 11.24 -40.97
N ALA A 17 -23.17 10.57 -41.42
CA ALA A 17 -22.74 9.31 -40.85
C ALA A 17 -22.22 9.57 -39.41
N PHE A 18 -23.07 9.31 -38.42
CA PHE A 18 -22.63 9.11 -37.04
C PHE A 18 -21.80 7.83 -37.01
N ALA A 19 -20.49 7.96 -37.20
CA ALA A 19 -19.57 6.91 -36.82
C ALA A 19 -19.71 6.72 -35.30
N GLN A 20 -20.28 5.61 -34.87
CA GLN A 20 -20.18 5.16 -33.49
C GLN A 20 -18.69 5.01 -33.18
N GLN A 21 -18.14 6.00 -32.49
CA GLN A 21 -16.81 5.90 -31.91
C GLN A 21 -16.88 4.73 -30.93
N LYS A 22 -16.34 3.58 -31.35
CA LYS A 22 -16.27 2.38 -30.52
C LYS A 22 -15.56 2.83 -29.24
N SER A 23 -16.27 2.77 -28.11
CA SER A 23 -15.68 3.03 -26.80
C SER A 23 -14.35 2.28 -26.74
N ALA A 24 -13.26 2.96 -26.42
CA ALA A 24 -12.01 2.30 -26.11
C ALA A 24 -12.32 1.21 -25.07
N GLU A 25 -11.79 0.01 -25.32
CA GLU A 25 -11.99 -1.13 -24.43
C GLU A 25 -11.30 -0.82 -23.11
N ASN A 26 -12.04 -0.82 -21.99
CA ASN A 26 -11.46 -0.63 -20.65
C ASN A 26 -10.52 -1.80 -20.36
N LEU A 27 -9.22 -1.55 -20.25
CA LEU A 27 -8.20 -2.57 -20.08
C LEU A 27 -8.04 -3.01 -18.62
N VAL A 28 -8.37 -2.13 -17.66
CA VAL A 28 -8.35 -2.44 -16.21
C VAL A 28 -9.13 -3.71 -15.88
N GLN A 29 -10.24 -3.99 -16.59
CA GLN A 29 -11.07 -5.19 -16.34
C GLN A 29 -10.31 -6.52 -16.50
N TYR A 30 -9.22 -6.53 -17.26
CA TYR A 30 -8.40 -7.72 -17.52
C TYR A 30 -7.35 -7.96 -16.45
N VAL A 31 -7.02 -6.97 -15.63
CA VAL A 31 -6.02 -7.12 -14.57
C VAL A 31 -6.57 -8.00 -13.45
N LYS A 32 -5.78 -8.99 -13.04
CA LYS A 32 -6.06 -9.91 -11.93
C LYS A 32 -4.88 -9.95 -10.97
N PRO A 33 -4.75 -9.00 -10.02
CA PRO A 33 -3.61 -8.94 -9.10
C PRO A 33 -3.44 -10.20 -8.23
N ILE A 34 -4.51 -10.99 -8.08
CA ILE A 34 -4.48 -12.32 -7.43
C ILE A 34 -3.60 -13.35 -8.17
N ILE A 35 -3.23 -13.13 -9.44
CA ILE A 35 -2.31 -14.03 -10.16
C ILE A 35 -0.90 -13.82 -9.57
N GLY A 36 -0.26 -14.91 -9.15
CA GLY A 36 1.07 -14.88 -8.53
C GLY A 36 1.05 -14.91 -6.99
N THR A 37 -0.13 -14.84 -6.37
CA THR A 37 -0.27 -14.90 -4.91
C THR A 37 -0.31 -16.32 -4.34
N GLN A 38 -0.28 -17.34 -5.21
CA GLN A 38 -0.21 -18.75 -4.81
C GLN A 38 1.24 -19.24 -4.99
N ARG A 39 1.75 -20.00 -4.00
CA ARG A 39 3.12 -20.54 -4.01
C ARG A 39 4.15 -19.40 -4.11
N MET A 40 5.10 -19.49 -5.04
CA MET A 40 6.34 -18.72 -5.06
C MET A 40 6.34 -17.57 -6.09
N GLY A 41 5.17 -17.07 -6.47
CA GLY A 41 5.09 -15.82 -7.23
C GLY A 41 5.33 -14.59 -6.35
N HIS A 42 4.94 -14.65 -5.08
CA HIS A 42 5.12 -13.61 -4.08
C HIS A 42 4.60 -12.23 -4.55
N THR A 43 3.44 -12.19 -5.21
CA THR A 43 2.71 -10.95 -5.46
C THR A 43 1.71 -10.70 -4.33
N TYR A 44 1.11 -9.50 -4.31
CA TYR A 44 0.07 -9.13 -3.36
C TYR A 44 -1.22 -8.72 -4.12
N PRO A 45 -2.43 -9.03 -3.58
CA PRO A 45 -3.69 -8.73 -4.26
C PRO A 45 -4.25 -7.33 -3.96
N GLY A 46 -3.59 -6.58 -3.08
CA GLY A 46 -4.03 -5.28 -2.58
C GLY A 46 -4.09 -4.15 -3.61
N ALA A 47 -4.63 -3.01 -3.16
CA ALA A 47 -4.75 -1.80 -3.96
C ALA A 47 -3.43 -1.01 -4.00
N THR A 48 -3.05 -0.59 -5.19
CA THR A 48 -1.94 0.33 -5.45
C THR A 48 -2.18 1.00 -6.80
N VAL A 49 -1.65 2.22 -6.95
CA VAL A 49 -1.56 2.93 -8.24
C VAL A 49 -0.21 2.64 -8.90
N PRO A 50 -0.05 2.89 -10.22
CA PRO A 50 1.22 2.69 -10.89
C PRO A 50 2.37 3.41 -10.17
N PHE A 51 3.42 2.66 -9.84
CA PHE A 51 4.63 3.12 -9.15
C PHE A 51 4.36 3.84 -7.81
N GLY A 52 3.21 3.57 -7.17
CA GLY A 52 2.78 4.19 -5.92
C GLY A 52 3.64 3.80 -4.71
N MET A 53 3.72 4.70 -3.73
CA MET A 53 4.40 4.48 -2.43
C MET A 53 3.58 3.56 -1.53
N VAL A 54 2.24 3.60 -1.63
CA VAL A 54 1.33 2.75 -0.86
C VAL A 54 0.98 1.49 -1.65
N GLN A 55 1.18 0.34 -1.02
CA GLN A 55 0.68 -0.97 -1.47
C GLN A 55 -0.26 -1.48 -0.38
N LEU A 56 -1.53 -1.06 -0.42
CA LEU A 56 -2.50 -1.36 0.63
C LEU A 56 -3.09 -2.76 0.43
N SER A 57 -2.54 -3.75 1.14
CA SER A 57 -2.82 -5.17 0.89
C SER A 57 -3.14 -5.95 2.18
N PRO A 58 -3.97 -7.01 2.10
CA PRO A 58 -4.08 -8.00 3.17
C PRO A 58 -2.76 -8.72 3.46
N GLU A 59 -2.58 -9.06 4.72
CA GLU A 59 -1.61 -10.05 5.19
C GLU A 59 -2.35 -11.30 5.70
N THR A 60 -1.90 -12.49 5.34
CA THR A 60 -2.56 -13.76 5.70
C THR A 60 -1.91 -14.47 6.87
N ASP A 61 -0.66 -14.12 7.24
CA ASP A 61 -0.02 -14.67 8.43
C ASP A 61 1.00 -13.70 9.07
N THR A 62 1.44 -14.04 10.29
CA THR A 62 2.39 -13.30 11.12
C THR A 62 3.58 -14.20 11.47
N ILE A 63 3.98 -15.08 10.55
CA ILE A 63 5.09 -16.02 10.76
C ILE A 63 6.38 -15.21 11.01
N SER A 64 7.07 -15.55 12.09
CA SER A 64 8.36 -14.95 12.42
C SER A 64 9.45 -15.42 11.45
N TYR A 65 10.34 -14.50 11.07
CA TYR A 65 11.59 -14.78 10.35
C TYR A 65 12.51 -15.71 11.16
N GLU A 66 12.43 -15.62 12.48
CA GLU A 66 13.27 -16.37 13.41
C GLU A 66 12.43 -17.27 14.32
N GLU A 67 12.87 -18.52 14.47
CA GLU A 67 12.34 -19.51 15.40
C GLU A 67 13.49 -20.20 16.16
N ASN A 68 13.59 -19.97 17.47
CA ASN A 68 14.64 -20.50 18.36
C ASN A 68 16.09 -20.13 17.95
N GLY A 69 16.30 -18.86 17.62
CA GLY A 69 17.55 -18.27 17.17
C GLY A 69 17.96 -18.64 15.74
N LYS A 70 17.07 -19.25 14.95
CA LYS A 70 17.36 -19.74 13.59
C LYS A 70 16.34 -19.24 12.58
N TYR A 71 16.77 -19.17 11.32
CA TYR A 71 15.88 -18.85 10.21
C TYR A 71 14.71 -19.84 10.13
N ASN A 72 13.49 -19.30 10.07
CA ASN A 72 12.27 -20.06 9.86
C ASN A 72 11.96 -20.15 8.37
N PRO A 73 12.14 -21.31 7.71
CA PRO A 73 11.93 -21.43 6.27
C PRO A 73 10.48 -21.21 5.83
N LYS A 74 9.50 -21.32 6.74
CA LYS A 74 8.08 -21.08 6.41
C LYS A 74 7.82 -19.62 6.05
N VAL A 75 8.60 -18.68 6.59
CA VAL A 75 8.43 -17.26 6.33
C VAL A 75 8.64 -16.92 4.85
N TYR A 76 9.40 -17.74 4.12
CA TYR A 76 9.70 -17.55 2.70
C TYR A 76 8.45 -17.46 1.83
N SER A 77 7.42 -18.27 2.13
CA SER A 77 6.15 -18.18 1.41
C SER A 77 5.50 -16.79 1.56
N TYR A 78 5.80 -16.05 2.61
CA TYR A 78 5.10 -14.81 2.94
C TYR A 78 5.89 -13.56 2.53
N CYS A 79 6.77 -13.64 1.52
CA CYS A 79 7.55 -12.48 1.08
C CYS A 79 6.72 -11.25 0.70
N ALA A 80 5.47 -11.43 0.27
CA ALA A 80 4.53 -10.34 -0.02
C ALA A 80 3.37 -10.24 1.00
N GLY A 81 3.48 -10.91 2.15
CA GLY A 81 2.49 -10.88 3.22
C GLY A 81 1.23 -11.72 2.98
N TYR A 82 0.92 -12.09 1.75
CA TYR A 82 -0.30 -12.82 1.38
C TYR A 82 0.00 -14.16 0.70
N GLN A 83 -0.74 -15.20 1.08
CA GLN A 83 -0.76 -16.50 0.41
C GLN A 83 -2.18 -16.94 0.09
N TYR A 84 -2.44 -17.25 -1.19
CA TYR A 84 -3.77 -17.60 -1.68
C TYR A 84 -4.38 -18.84 -0.99
N GLU A 85 -3.56 -19.77 -0.50
CA GLU A 85 -4.08 -20.99 0.13
C GLU A 85 -4.55 -20.79 1.57
N ASP A 86 -4.23 -19.64 2.17
CA ASP A 86 -4.61 -19.33 3.53
C ASP A 86 -6.09 -18.98 3.64
N LYS A 87 -6.66 -19.27 4.81
CA LYS A 87 -8.09 -19.09 5.09
C LYS A 87 -8.35 -17.99 6.10
N THR A 88 -7.32 -17.22 6.44
CA THR A 88 -7.40 -16.18 7.46
C THR A 88 -6.60 -14.94 7.05
N ILE A 89 -7.07 -13.78 7.45
CA ILE A 89 -6.39 -12.48 7.30
C ILE A 89 -6.08 -11.90 8.67
N THR A 90 -4.86 -11.40 8.86
CA THR A 90 -4.43 -10.72 10.08
C THR A 90 -4.75 -9.23 10.05
N GLY A 91 -4.78 -8.62 8.88
CA GLY A 91 -5.18 -7.24 8.68
C GLY A 91 -4.61 -6.71 7.38
N PHE A 92 -4.49 -5.39 7.28
CA PHE A 92 -4.16 -4.70 6.05
C PHE A 92 -3.04 -3.69 6.29
N SER A 93 -1.88 -3.89 5.68
CA SER A 93 -0.72 -3.01 5.82
C SER A 93 -0.44 -2.24 4.52
N HIS A 94 0.44 -1.25 4.58
CA HIS A 94 0.52 -0.18 3.58
C HIS A 94 1.76 -0.25 2.68
N THR A 95 2.67 -1.20 2.91
CA THR A 95 3.92 -1.33 2.17
C THR A 95 4.24 -2.79 1.91
N HIS A 96 4.55 -3.14 0.65
CA HIS A 96 4.78 -4.52 0.23
C HIS A 96 5.77 -4.59 -0.92
N PHE A 97 6.62 -5.62 -0.91
CA PHE A 97 7.35 -6.02 -2.10
C PHE A 97 6.50 -6.93 -2.99
N SER A 98 6.78 -6.94 -4.28
CA SER A 98 6.16 -7.86 -5.25
C SER A 98 7.24 -8.65 -5.98
N GLY A 99 7.15 -9.97 -5.94
CA GLY A 99 8.01 -10.89 -6.67
C GLY A 99 9.38 -11.16 -6.03
N THR A 100 9.62 -10.76 -4.78
CA THR A 100 10.93 -10.90 -4.15
C THR A 100 11.17 -12.27 -3.50
N GLY A 101 12.42 -12.73 -3.50
CA GLY A 101 12.89 -13.93 -2.78
C GLY A 101 13.40 -13.65 -1.35
N HIS A 102 13.19 -12.42 -0.87
CA HIS A 102 13.44 -11.97 0.49
C HIS A 102 12.40 -10.89 0.82
N SER A 103 12.26 -10.51 2.08
CA SER A 103 11.28 -9.49 2.41
C SER A 103 11.65 -8.54 3.54
N ASP A 104 10.90 -7.45 3.56
CA ASP A 104 10.86 -6.40 4.56
C ASP A 104 9.46 -5.75 4.46
N LEU A 105 9.27 -4.54 4.99
CA LEU A 105 8.00 -3.80 4.87
C LEU A 105 6.87 -4.46 5.68
N GLY A 106 5.62 -4.44 5.20
CA GLY A 106 4.43 -4.77 5.98
C GLY A 106 4.10 -3.68 6.99
N ASP A 107 4.27 -2.41 6.62
CA ASP A 107 4.14 -1.30 7.55
C ASP A 107 2.70 -0.92 7.85
N PHE A 108 2.47 -0.76 9.15
CA PHE A 108 1.25 -0.28 9.78
C PHE A 108 0.02 -1.10 9.41
N LEU A 109 -0.14 -2.25 10.08
CA LEU A 109 -1.28 -3.14 9.89
C LEU A 109 -2.51 -2.59 10.62
N VAL A 110 -3.61 -2.45 9.87
CA VAL A 110 -4.91 -2.05 10.38
C VAL A 110 -5.87 -3.25 10.33
N MET A 111 -6.61 -3.48 11.41
CA MET A 111 -7.62 -4.55 11.48
C MET A 111 -8.91 -4.07 12.14
N PRO A 112 -10.05 -4.04 11.42
CA PRO A 112 -11.35 -3.77 12.01
C PRO A 112 -11.93 -5.02 12.68
N THR A 113 -12.51 -4.89 13.87
CA THR A 113 -13.12 -6.00 14.61
C THR A 113 -14.41 -5.59 15.31
N VAL A 114 -15.22 -6.59 15.69
CA VAL A 114 -16.43 -6.43 16.51
C VAL A 114 -16.37 -7.41 17.69
N GLY A 115 -16.86 -6.98 18.85
CA GLY A 115 -16.98 -7.79 20.05
C GLY A 115 -15.85 -7.56 21.04
N GLN A 116 -15.37 -8.62 21.70
CA GLN A 116 -14.30 -8.48 22.68
C GLN A 116 -12.99 -8.04 22.01
N LEU A 117 -12.44 -6.91 22.44
CA LEU A 117 -11.13 -6.43 22.01
C LEU A 117 -10.02 -7.46 22.32
N LYS A 118 -9.34 -7.91 21.27
CA LYS A 118 -8.13 -8.74 21.33
C LYS A 118 -7.01 -8.01 20.59
N LEU A 119 -5.85 -7.89 21.21
CA LEU A 119 -4.69 -7.18 20.64
C LEU A 119 -3.58 -8.13 20.19
N ASN A 120 -3.79 -9.45 20.22
CA ASN A 120 -2.89 -10.42 19.60
C ASN A 120 -3.52 -10.92 18.28
N PRO A 121 -2.72 -11.25 17.24
CA PRO A 121 -3.26 -11.77 15.98
C PRO A 121 -3.87 -13.16 16.13
N GLY A 122 -3.43 -13.95 17.11
CA GLY A 122 -3.70 -15.39 17.12
C GLY A 122 -2.95 -16.10 16.01
N THR A 123 -3.29 -17.35 15.76
CA THR A 123 -2.62 -18.21 14.76
C THR A 123 -3.63 -18.71 13.73
N ALA A 124 -3.15 -19.18 12.57
CA ALA A 124 -4.02 -19.69 11.51
C ALA A 124 -4.87 -20.91 11.96
N ASP A 125 -4.34 -21.74 12.86
CA ASP A 125 -5.03 -22.90 13.44
C ASP A 125 -5.96 -22.54 14.63
N HIS A 126 -5.71 -21.41 15.31
CA HIS A 126 -6.53 -20.90 16.41
C HIS A 126 -6.91 -19.42 16.19
N PRO A 127 -7.64 -19.07 15.11
CA PRO A 127 -7.89 -17.66 14.74
C PRO A 127 -8.65 -16.91 15.82
N ASN A 128 -9.61 -17.58 16.48
CA ASN A 128 -10.40 -17.02 17.58
C ASN A 128 -9.58 -16.67 18.83
N SER A 129 -8.31 -17.06 18.93
CA SER A 129 -7.44 -16.63 20.04
C SER A 129 -7.02 -15.17 19.94
N GLY A 130 -7.18 -14.53 18.76
CA GLY A 130 -6.76 -13.16 18.48
C GLY A 130 -7.76 -12.36 17.65
N TYR A 131 -7.26 -11.30 16.99
CA TYR A 131 -8.04 -10.41 16.12
C TYR A 131 -8.14 -10.86 14.66
N ARG A 132 -7.42 -11.91 14.26
CA ARG A 132 -7.44 -12.45 12.89
C ARG A 132 -8.83 -12.96 12.54
N SER A 133 -9.23 -12.79 11.29
CA SER A 133 -10.52 -13.27 10.78
C SER A 133 -10.34 -14.33 9.72
N ARG A 134 -11.24 -15.31 9.70
CA ARG A 134 -11.50 -16.15 8.54
C ARG A 134 -12.02 -15.33 7.35
N PHE A 135 -11.75 -15.79 6.14
CA PHE A 135 -12.30 -15.24 4.89
C PHE A 135 -12.44 -16.35 3.83
N SER A 136 -13.05 -16.01 2.69
CA SER A 136 -13.15 -16.88 1.53
C SER A 136 -12.97 -16.10 0.24
N HIS A 137 -12.28 -16.68 -0.74
CA HIS A 137 -12.15 -16.10 -2.09
C HIS A 137 -13.50 -15.91 -2.81
N ALA A 138 -14.55 -16.61 -2.37
CA ALA A 138 -15.91 -16.38 -2.89
C ALA A 138 -16.43 -14.97 -2.54
N ASN A 139 -15.91 -14.37 -1.47
CA ASN A 139 -16.23 -13.02 -1.01
C ASN A 139 -15.01 -12.08 -1.11
N GLU A 140 -14.07 -12.39 -2.00
CA GLU A 140 -12.87 -11.60 -2.26
C GLU A 140 -12.88 -11.06 -3.68
N VAL A 141 -12.53 -9.79 -3.84
CA VAL A 141 -12.35 -9.14 -5.13
C VAL A 141 -11.00 -8.46 -5.14
N SER A 142 -10.22 -8.72 -6.17
CA SER A 142 -8.93 -8.06 -6.44
C SER A 142 -8.89 -7.65 -7.92
N VAL A 143 -8.81 -6.34 -8.14
CA VAL A 143 -8.66 -5.69 -9.45
C VAL A 143 -7.68 -4.52 -9.29
N ALA A 144 -7.23 -3.91 -10.39
CA ALA A 144 -6.28 -2.81 -10.31
C ALA A 144 -6.82 -1.68 -9.42
N ASP A 145 -6.01 -1.25 -8.45
CA ASP A 145 -6.32 -0.25 -7.41
C ASP A 145 -7.59 -0.51 -6.56
N TYR A 146 -8.09 -1.75 -6.50
CA TYR A 146 -9.20 -2.07 -5.61
C TYR A 146 -9.12 -3.49 -5.07
N TYR A 147 -9.17 -3.59 -3.74
CA TYR A 147 -9.31 -4.84 -3.02
C TYR A 147 -10.53 -4.80 -2.12
N LYS A 148 -11.27 -5.91 -2.05
CA LYS A 148 -12.41 -6.09 -1.16
C LYS A 148 -12.43 -7.50 -0.61
N VAL A 149 -12.71 -7.64 0.67
CA VAL A 149 -12.92 -8.94 1.32
C VAL A 149 -13.95 -8.86 2.42
N LYS A 150 -14.68 -9.95 2.63
CA LYS A 150 -15.49 -10.15 3.83
C LYS A 150 -14.67 -10.82 4.93
N LEU A 151 -14.59 -10.17 6.09
CA LEU A 151 -14.04 -10.73 7.33
C LEU A 151 -15.16 -11.50 8.05
N ASP A 152 -15.18 -12.82 7.85
CA ASP A 152 -16.30 -13.68 8.27
C ASP A 152 -16.52 -13.71 9.78
N ASP A 153 -15.45 -13.59 10.58
CA ASP A 153 -15.54 -13.65 12.06
C ASP A 153 -16.18 -12.40 12.68
N TYR A 154 -16.13 -11.28 11.96
CA TYR A 154 -16.66 -10.00 12.43
C TYR A 154 -17.87 -9.52 11.62
N ASN A 155 -18.22 -10.23 10.53
CA ASN A 155 -19.20 -9.80 9.54
C ASN A 155 -18.92 -8.36 9.03
N ILE A 156 -17.65 -8.02 8.83
CA ILE A 156 -17.20 -6.72 8.32
C ILE A 156 -16.81 -6.88 6.86
N THR A 157 -17.26 -5.98 5.99
CA THR A 157 -16.71 -5.88 4.63
C THR A 157 -15.61 -4.82 4.64
N ALA A 158 -14.40 -5.22 4.26
CA ALA A 158 -13.26 -4.33 4.09
C ALA A 158 -13.03 -4.03 2.61
N GLU A 159 -12.85 -2.76 2.29
CA GLU A 159 -12.62 -2.24 0.94
C GLU A 159 -11.45 -1.25 0.95
N MET A 160 -10.59 -1.34 -0.05
CA MET A 160 -9.32 -0.61 -0.12
C MET A 160 -9.09 -0.07 -1.53
N THR A 161 -8.61 1.15 -1.60
CA THR A 161 -8.06 1.84 -2.79
C THR A 161 -6.86 2.67 -2.34
N ALA A 162 -6.05 3.19 -3.25
CA ALA A 162 -4.93 4.04 -2.92
C ALA A 162 -4.81 5.24 -3.88
N SER A 163 -4.20 6.31 -3.38
CA SER A 163 -3.48 7.27 -4.20
C SER A 163 -1.98 6.96 -4.15
N THR A 164 -1.15 7.83 -4.71
CA THR A 164 0.31 7.65 -4.73
C THR A 164 0.91 7.42 -3.34
N ARG A 165 0.45 8.14 -2.30
CA ARG A 165 1.02 8.10 -0.94
C ARG A 165 0.00 7.85 0.17
N VAL A 166 -1.26 7.63 -0.18
CA VAL A 166 -2.36 7.52 0.78
C VAL A 166 -3.16 6.25 0.50
N GLY A 167 -3.21 5.35 1.47
CA GLY A 167 -4.18 4.25 1.49
C GLY A 167 -5.53 4.74 1.97
N PHE A 168 -6.60 4.29 1.33
CA PHE A 168 -7.97 4.64 1.70
C PHE A 168 -8.77 3.38 1.96
N HIS A 169 -9.22 3.21 3.19
CA HIS A 169 -10.04 2.08 3.63
C HIS A 169 -11.50 2.52 3.78
N GLN A 170 -12.41 1.59 3.51
CA GLN A 170 -13.83 1.67 3.86
C GLN A 170 -14.23 0.35 4.52
N TYR A 171 -14.68 0.42 5.77
CA TYR A 171 -15.16 -0.73 6.52
C TYR A 171 -16.65 -0.61 6.75
N THR A 172 -17.41 -1.58 6.23
CA THR A 172 -18.85 -1.69 6.48
C THR A 172 -19.07 -2.60 7.68
N PHE A 173 -19.55 -2.04 8.79
CA PHE A 173 -19.75 -2.74 10.06
C PHE A 173 -21.19 -3.23 10.21
N PRO A 174 -21.41 -4.33 10.96
CA PRO A 174 -22.72 -4.64 11.52
C PRO A 174 -23.05 -3.70 12.69
N LYS A 175 -24.30 -3.74 13.16
CA LYS A 175 -24.69 -3.03 14.38
C LYS A 175 -23.93 -3.55 15.60
N SER A 176 -23.26 -2.68 16.35
CA SER A 176 -22.51 -3.07 17.56
C SER A 176 -22.20 -1.87 18.48
N ASP A 177 -22.19 -2.11 19.79
CA ASP A 177 -21.65 -1.17 20.79
C ASP A 177 -20.15 -1.37 21.07
N GLN A 178 -19.54 -2.37 20.42
CA GLN A 178 -18.16 -2.82 20.61
C GLN A 178 -17.48 -3.01 19.25
N SER A 179 -17.35 -1.92 18.48
CA SER A 179 -16.62 -1.91 17.22
C SER A 179 -15.24 -1.30 17.44
N HIS A 180 -14.20 -1.95 16.92
CA HIS A 180 -12.82 -1.52 17.12
C HIS A 180 -12.10 -1.43 15.79
N ILE A 181 -11.18 -0.48 15.67
CA ILE A 181 -10.13 -0.50 14.66
C ILE A 181 -8.79 -0.59 15.38
N ILE A 182 -8.06 -1.67 15.13
CA ILE A 182 -6.75 -1.95 15.70
C ILE A 182 -5.67 -1.43 14.75
N LEU A 183 -4.63 -0.81 15.32
CA LEU A 183 -3.40 -0.47 14.63
C LEU A 183 -2.26 -1.27 15.26
N ASP A 184 -1.82 -2.33 14.58
CA ASP A 184 -0.67 -3.13 15.00
C ASP A 184 0.62 -2.52 14.45
N LEU A 185 1.33 -1.77 15.31
CA LEU A 185 2.62 -1.19 14.98
C LEU A 185 3.77 -2.19 15.19
N MET A 186 3.50 -3.39 15.71
CA MET A 186 4.45 -4.51 15.78
C MET A 186 4.47 -5.33 14.49
N ALA A 187 3.40 -5.31 13.70
CA ALA A 187 3.29 -6.10 12.49
C ALA A 187 4.34 -5.72 11.43
N GLY A 188 4.77 -6.69 10.63
CA GLY A 188 5.70 -6.51 9.54
C GLY A 188 5.92 -7.83 8.84
N ILE A 189 6.38 -7.78 7.59
CA ILE A 189 6.75 -8.99 6.86
C ILE A 189 8.19 -9.33 7.21
N TYR A 190 8.51 -10.63 7.29
CA TYR A 190 9.81 -11.09 7.80
C TYR A 190 10.12 -10.49 9.18
N ASN A 191 9.14 -10.59 10.09
CA ASN A 191 9.22 -9.97 11.41
C ASN A 191 10.00 -10.81 12.41
N TYR A 192 10.50 -10.17 13.45
CA TYR A 192 11.10 -10.80 14.62
C TYR A 192 11.05 -9.81 15.79
N ASP A 193 11.22 -10.29 17.02
CA ASP A 193 10.91 -9.52 18.23
C ASP A 193 11.61 -8.15 18.34
N ASP A 194 12.84 -8.06 17.83
CA ASP A 194 13.68 -6.86 17.88
C ASP A 194 13.73 -6.10 16.52
N LYS A 195 12.87 -6.45 15.55
CA LYS A 195 12.80 -5.75 14.25
C LYS A 195 12.43 -4.28 14.42
N ASN A 196 11.48 -4.01 15.32
CA ASN A 196 11.09 -2.65 15.68
C ASN A 196 12.09 -2.06 16.67
N VAL A 197 12.83 -1.04 16.23
CA VAL A 197 13.78 -0.31 17.07
C VAL A 197 13.04 0.66 17.99
N TRP A 198 12.14 1.45 17.41
CA TRP A 198 11.33 2.42 18.15
C TRP A 198 10.05 2.77 17.41
N THR A 199 8.98 3.02 18.15
CA THR A 199 7.69 3.46 17.62
C THR A 199 7.20 4.64 18.44
N TYR A 200 6.64 5.63 17.76
CA TYR A 200 5.97 6.77 18.37
C TYR A 200 4.58 6.92 17.78
N LEU A 201 3.59 7.15 18.63
CA LEU A 201 2.21 7.43 18.24
C LEU A 201 1.68 8.63 19.02
N ARG A 202 0.99 9.52 18.30
CA ARG A 202 0.31 10.68 18.86
C ARG A 202 -1.12 10.76 18.36
N VAL A 203 -2.06 10.85 19.29
CA VAL A 203 -3.46 11.18 19.00
C VAL A 203 -3.59 12.70 18.99
N VAL A 204 -3.83 13.27 17.81
CA VAL A 204 -3.86 14.73 17.59
C VAL A 204 -5.22 15.30 17.98
N ASN A 205 -6.30 14.57 17.66
CA ASN A 205 -7.68 14.87 18.03
C ASN A 205 -8.52 13.58 17.95
N ASP A 206 -9.84 13.69 18.09
CA ASP A 206 -10.80 12.59 18.12
C ASP A 206 -10.95 11.80 16.80
N SER A 207 -10.25 12.19 15.75
CA SER A 207 -10.28 11.49 14.46
C SER A 207 -8.92 11.35 13.80
N THR A 208 -7.82 11.85 14.40
CA THR A 208 -6.52 11.99 13.73
C THR A 208 -5.39 11.50 14.62
N VAL A 209 -4.51 10.68 14.04
CA VAL A 209 -3.37 10.06 14.69
C VAL A 209 -2.16 10.21 13.78
N THR A 210 -1.00 10.54 14.34
CA THR A 210 0.28 10.59 13.61
C THR A 210 1.31 9.76 14.34
N GLY A 211 2.34 9.32 13.62
CA GLY A 211 3.41 8.58 14.27
C GLY A 211 4.54 8.21 13.33
N TYR A 212 5.45 7.40 13.84
CA TYR A 212 6.49 6.78 13.04
C TYR A 212 6.91 5.45 13.63
N ARG A 213 7.56 4.65 12.81
CA ARG A 213 8.27 3.44 13.22
C ARG A 213 9.65 3.42 12.61
N GLN A 214 10.64 3.11 13.43
CA GLN A 214 11.99 2.77 13.04
C GLN A 214 12.16 1.25 13.08
N THR A 215 12.60 0.66 11.96
CA THR A 215 12.83 -0.78 11.84
C THR A 215 14.26 -1.10 11.44
N ASN A 216 14.74 -2.27 11.84
CA ASN A 216 15.96 -2.87 11.33
C ASN A 216 15.60 -4.15 10.57
N GLY A 217 15.79 -4.16 9.25
CA GLY A 217 15.42 -5.28 8.40
C GLY A 217 16.42 -5.49 7.28
N TRP A 218 15.90 -5.73 6.08
CA TRP A 218 16.68 -5.71 4.86
C TRP A 218 17.13 -4.28 4.55
N ALA A 219 16.25 -3.29 4.77
CA ALA A 219 16.65 -1.90 4.97
C ALA A 219 17.06 -1.67 6.43
N LYS A 220 18.28 -1.16 6.62
CA LYS A 220 18.81 -0.81 7.94
C LYS A 220 18.27 0.55 8.39
N ASN A 221 18.08 0.74 9.69
CA ASN A 221 17.72 2.04 10.26
C ASN A 221 16.53 2.76 9.58
N ARG A 222 15.56 2.02 9.02
CA ARG A 222 14.50 2.61 8.20
C ARG A 222 13.46 3.25 9.09
N VAL A 223 13.24 4.55 8.93
CA VAL A 223 12.16 5.30 9.60
C VAL A 223 11.06 5.60 8.59
N LEU A 224 9.83 5.19 8.90
CA LEU A 224 8.65 5.53 8.12
C LEU A 224 7.65 6.27 9.00
N TYR A 225 7.15 7.39 8.51
CA TYR A 225 6.18 8.23 9.20
C TYR A 225 4.79 7.99 8.63
N PHE A 226 3.76 8.21 9.46
CA PHE A 226 2.38 8.12 9.04
C PHE A 226 1.48 9.21 9.61
N ALA A 227 0.39 9.44 8.90
CA ALA A 227 -0.79 10.15 9.35
C ALA A 227 -2.01 9.28 9.06
N MET A 228 -2.90 9.13 10.05
CA MET A 228 -4.09 8.31 9.99
C MET A 228 -5.29 9.16 10.40
N LYS A 229 -6.35 9.17 9.59
CA LYS A 229 -7.57 9.93 9.87
C LYS A 229 -8.81 9.08 9.66
N PHE A 230 -9.75 9.14 10.59
CA PHE A 230 -11.06 8.48 10.53
C PHE A 230 -12.16 9.44 10.04
N SER A 231 -13.15 8.91 9.32
CA SER A 231 -14.34 9.69 8.91
C SER A 231 -15.34 9.92 10.05
N LYS A 232 -15.24 9.10 11.09
CA LYS A 232 -16.06 9.15 12.30
C LYS A 232 -15.12 9.38 13.49
N PRO A 233 -15.43 10.29 14.43
CA PRO A 233 -14.69 10.40 15.67
C PRO A 233 -14.76 9.10 16.48
N PHE A 234 -13.63 8.67 17.05
CA PHE A 234 -13.62 7.55 18.00
C PHE A 234 -14.12 8.02 19.37
N ILE A 235 -14.74 7.11 20.11
CA ILE A 235 -15.31 7.38 21.45
C ILE A 235 -14.24 7.26 22.53
N SER A 236 -13.34 6.30 22.36
CA SER A 236 -12.16 6.12 23.18
C SER A 236 -11.05 5.47 22.38
N PHE A 237 -9.85 5.55 22.92
CA PHE A 237 -8.69 4.89 22.35
C PHE A 237 -7.78 4.38 23.47
N GLY A 238 -6.92 3.45 23.11
CA GLY A 238 -5.94 2.92 24.04
C GLY A 238 -4.85 2.16 23.33
N ASN A 239 -4.00 1.54 24.13
CA ASN A 239 -2.90 0.75 23.62
C ASN A 239 -2.49 -0.35 24.60
N HIS A 240 -1.70 -1.28 24.07
CA HIS A 240 -0.89 -2.17 24.87
C HIS A 240 0.57 -2.08 24.43
N ASN A 241 1.44 -1.81 25.41
CA ASN A 241 2.89 -1.80 25.23
C ASN A 241 3.45 -3.17 25.63
N TYR A 242 3.93 -3.93 24.64
CA TYR A 242 4.53 -5.26 24.79
C TYR A 242 6.07 -5.19 24.96
N SER A 243 6.64 -4.00 25.13
CA SER A 243 8.08 -3.83 25.28
C SER A 243 8.55 -4.45 26.60
N LYS A 244 9.85 -4.79 26.66
CA LYS A 244 10.48 -5.20 27.91
C LYS A 244 10.29 -4.08 28.94
N LYS A 245 10.02 -4.46 30.19
CA LYS A 245 9.78 -3.48 31.26
C LYS A 245 11.05 -2.65 31.50
N GLU A 246 10.95 -1.35 31.29
CA GLU A 246 12.04 -0.42 31.59
C GLU A 246 12.12 -0.14 33.10
N VAL A 247 13.35 -0.13 33.64
CA VAL A 247 13.61 0.21 35.05
C VAL A 247 13.36 1.70 35.29
N TYR A 248 13.80 2.55 34.35
CA TYR A 248 13.56 3.98 34.40
C TYR A 248 12.32 4.34 33.58
N ARG A 249 11.26 4.78 34.24
CA ARG A 249 9.99 5.20 33.59
C ARG A 249 9.79 6.72 33.57
N GLY A 250 10.77 7.47 34.09
CA GLY A 250 10.68 8.92 34.29
C GLY A 250 9.38 9.35 34.98
N PHE A 251 8.98 10.59 34.73
CA PHE A 251 7.68 11.10 35.20
C PHE A 251 6.48 10.56 34.42
N TRP A 252 6.71 9.95 33.24
CA TRP A 252 5.68 9.30 32.44
C TRP A 252 5.02 8.14 33.18
N GLY A 253 5.75 7.48 34.09
CA GLY A 253 5.21 6.43 34.97
C GLY A 253 4.08 6.88 35.91
N LYS A 254 3.87 8.19 36.09
CA LYS A 254 2.76 8.75 36.89
C LYS A 254 1.42 8.75 36.16
N PHE A 255 1.42 8.63 34.83
CA PHE A 255 0.21 8.66 34.02
C PHE A 255 -0.25 7.25 33.68
N ASN A 256 -1.57 7.08 33.56
CA ASN A 256 -2.13 5.90 32.91
C ASN A 256 -2.01 6.08 31.39
N GLN A 257 -0.96 5.52 30.80
CA GLN A 257 -0.69 5.65 29.36
C GLN A 257 -1.51 4.70 28.50
N SER A 258 -2.20 3.70 29.07
CA SER A 258 -2.87 2.66 28.28
C SER A 258 -4.25 3.05 27.74
N LYS A 259 -4.86 4.12 28.26
CA LYS A 259 -6.22 4.55 27.89
C LYS A 259 -6.33 6.07 27.81
N ASN A 260 -6.85 6.57 26.69
CA ASN A 260 -7.10 7.99 26.41
C ASN A 260 -5.88 8.90 26.67
N PHE A 261 -4.67 8.39 26.50
CA PHE A 261 -3.43 9.14 26.69
C PHE A 261 -2.82 9.46 25.33
N PRO A 262 -2.69 10.74 24.95
CA PRO A 262 -2.54 11.15 23.54
C PRO A 262 -1.14 10.93 22.96
N GLU A 263 -0.18 10.42 23.73
CA GLU A 263 1.21 10.28 23.30
C GLU A 263 1.83 9.01 23.86
N ILE A 264 2.39 8.17 23.00
CA ILE A 264 2.96 6.88 23.39
C ILE A 264 4.26 6.65 22.63
N ALA A 265 5.30 6.23 23.33
CA ALA A 265 6.59 5.84 22.76
C ALA A 265 6.99 4.47 23.33
N ALA A 266 7.28 3.51 22.45
CA ALA A 266 7.59 2.14 22.83
C ALA A 266 8.24 1.38 21.66
N GLN A 267 8.89 0.25 21.93
CA GLN A 267 9.42 -0.63 20.88
C GLN A 267 8.33 -1.50 20.27
N ARG A 268 7.42 -2.02 21.12
CA ARG A 268 6.38 -2.97 20.75
C ARG A 268 5.01 -2.43 21.16
N LEU A 269 4.28 -1.85 20.21
CA LEU A 269 3.04 -1.12 20.47
C LEU A 269 1.89 -1.61 19.60
N ARG A 270 0.73 -1.80 20.20
CA ARG A 270 -0.54 -1.95 19.49
C ARG A 270 -1.54 -0.95 20.04
N ALA A 271 -2.22 -0.23 19.16
CA ALA A 271 -3.24 0.73 19.53
C ALA A 271 -4.62 0.25 19.06
N TYR A 272 -5.67 0.79 19.66
CA TYR A 272 -7.05 0.56 19.25
C TYR A 272 -7.88 1.83 19.39
N PHE A 273 -8.92 1.93 18.57
CA PHE A 273 -9.87 3.03 18.52
C PHE A 273 -11.29 2.46 18.55
N ASP A 274 -12.11 2.94 19.48
CA ASP A 274 -13.44 2.40 19.76
C ASP A 274 -14.55 3.21 19.10
N PHE A 275 -15.52 2.49 18.56
CA PHE A 275 -16.70 3.04 17.90
C PHE A 275 -17.95 2.29 18.32
N LYS A 276 -19.09 2.98 18.22
CA LYS A 276 -20.40 2.35 18.09
C LYS A 276 -20.80 2.38 16.62
N THR A 277 -21.42 1.32 16.12
CA THR A 277 -21.83 1.23 14.72
C THR A 277 -23.29 0.82 14.59
N GLU A 278 -23.97 1.39 13.61
CA GLU A 278 -25.27 0.88 13.13
C GLU A 278 -25.09 -0.14 12.01
N GLU A 279 -26.16 -0.86 11.68
CA GLU A 279 -26.13 -1.88 10.63
C GLU A 279 -25.78 -1.26 9.27
N GLY A 280 -24.73 -1.76 8.63
CA GLY A 280 -24.25 -1.26 7.35
C GLY A 280 -23.53 0.09 7.44
N GLU A 281 -23.19 0.57 8.65
CA GLU A 281 -22.47 1.81 8.81
C GLU A 281 -21.04 1.69 8.25
N LYS A 282 -20.65 2.68 7.44
CA LYS A 282 -19.32 2.74 6.82
C LYS A 282 -18.41 3.68 7.60
N ILE A 283 -17.38 3.13 8.23
CA ILE A 283 -16.26 3.92 8.77
C ILE A 283 -15.13 3.90 7.75
N LYS A 284 -14.71 5.09 7.31
CA LYS A 284 -13.62 5.26 6.36
C LYS A 284 -12.35 5.70 7.07
N LEU A 285 -11.19 5.28 6.55
CA LEU A 285 -9.88 5.57 7.11
C LEU A 285 -8.91 5.99 6.00
N LYS A 286 -8.31 7.17 6.12
CA LYS A 286 -7.18 7.59 5.27
C LYS A 286 -5.89 7.37 6.03
N PHE A 287 -4.90 6.77 5.37
CA PHE A 287 -3.61 6.46 5.96
C PHE A 287 -2.50 6.88 5.00
N ALA A 288 -1.82 7.97 5.30
CA ALA A 288 -0.76 8.53 4.48
C ALA A 288 0.62 8.20 5.03
N LEU A 289 1.57 7.97 4.13
CA LEU A 289 2.96 7.68 4.46
C LEU A 289 3.85 8.87 4.12
N SER A 290 5.00 8.95 4.79
CA SER A 290 6.10 9.86 4.44
C SER A 290 7.44 9.25 4.83
N PRO A 291 8.48 9.35 3.99
CA PRO A 291 9.83 8.98 4.38
C PRO A 291 10.52 10.04 5.25
N VAL A 292 9.92 11.23 5.42
CA VAL A 292 10.57 12.39 6.02
C VAL A 292 10.00 12.76 7.39
N SER A 293 8.66 12.87 7.53
CA SER A 293 8.06 13.37 8.76
C SER A 293 6.55 13.09 8.90
N MET A 294 6.05 13.21 10.13
CA MET A 294 4.60 13.18 10.41
C MET A 294 3.85 14.32 9.69
N GLU A 295 4.47 15.50 9.57
CA GLU A 295 3.89 16.63 8.86
C GLU A 295 3.82 16.37 7.35
N GLY A 296 4.86 15.79 6.76
CA GLY A 296 4.87 15.35 5.37
C GLY A 296 3.75 14.35 5.09
N ALA A 297 3.53 13.37 5.99
CA ALA A 297 2.41 12.43 5.85
C ALA A 297 1.04 13.14 5.89
N MET A 298 0.85 14.13 6.77
CA MET A 298 -0.37 14.95 6.81
C MET A 298 -0.56 15.75 5.51
N GLN A 299 0.52 16.33 4.96
CA GLN A 299 0.48 17.10 3.71
C GLN A 299 0.19 16.20 2.50
N ASN A 300 0.77 15.00 2.44
CA ASN A 300 0.46 13.99 1.43
C ASN A 300 -1.03 13.63 1.46
N MET A 301 -1.59 13.38 2.66
CA MET A 301 -3.02 13.09 2.84
C MET A 301 -3.90 14.22 2.29
N GLN A 302 -3.60 15.46 2.66
CA GLN A 302 -4.41 16.62 2.29
C GLN A 302 -4.31 16.94 0.80
N THR A 303 -3.14 16.72 0.20
CA THR A 303 -2.88 16.99 -1.22
C THR A 303 -3.56 15.98 -2.12
N GLU A 304 -3.47 14.69 -1.79
CA GLU A 304 -3.94 13.62 -2.68
C GLU A 304 -5.39 13.21 -2.43
N ILE A 305 -5.84 13.21 -1.16
CA ILE A 305 -7.21 12.80 -0.79
C ILE A 305 -7.79 13.78 0.25
N PRO A 306 -8.17 15.02 -0.14
CA PRO A 306 -8.76 15.98 0.80
C PRO A 306 -10.16 15.55 1.28
N GLY A 307 -10.93 14.88 0.41
CA GLY A 307 -12.31 14.46 0.66
C GLY A 307 -12.46 13.08 1.31
N TRP A 308 -13.68 12.54 1.25
CA TRP A 308 -14.06 11.22 1.78
C TRP A 308 -14.81 10.37 0.75
N ASP A 309 -14.81 10.75 -0.52
CA ASP A 309 -15.43 9.96 -1.59
C ASP A 309 -14.51 8.79 -1.97
N PHE A 310 -14.86 7.59 -1.52
CA PHE A 310 -14.05 6.39 -1.72
C PHE A 310 -14.11 5.93 -3.19
N ASP A 311 -15.30 6.01 -3.80
CA ASP A 311 -15.48 5.58 -5.18
C ASP A 311 -14.76 6.52 -6.15
N ALA A 312 -14.75 7.83 -5.87
CA ALA A 312 -13.98 8.78 -6.68
C ALA A 312 -12.47 8.53 -6.63
N VAL A 313 -11.91 8.15 -5.47
CA VAL A 313 -10.47 7.80 -5.36
C VAL A 313 -10.17 6.51 -6.13
N LYS A 314 -11.01 5.49 -5.96
CA LYS A 314 -10.92 4.22 -6.70
C LYS A 314 -10.99 4.44 -8.21
N GLU A 315 -11.94 5.24 -8.68
CA GLU A 315 -12.07 5.55 -10.10
C GLU A 315 -10.86 6.33 -10.64
N ALA A 316 -10.33 7.27 -9.86
CA ALA A 316 -9.13 8.01 -10.22
C ALA A 316 -7.90 7.08 -10.32
N GLY A 317 -7.70 6.17 -9.35
CA GLY A 317 -6.62 5.19 -9.41
C GLY A 317 -6.77 4.20 -10.57
N GLN A 318 -7.98 3.70 -10.82
CA GLN A 318 -8.26 2.87 -12.00
C GLN A 318 -8.03 3.62 -13.32
N GLN A 319 -8.32 4.92 -13.37
CA GLN A 319 -8.01 5.73 -14.54
C GLN A 319 -6.50 5.85 -14.77
N THR A 320 -5.68 5.95 -13.72
CA THR A 320 -4.21 5.91 -13.88
C THR A 320 -3.74 4.56 -14.43
N TRP A 321 -4.34 3.45 -13.98
CA TRP A 321 -4.06 2.13 -14.56
C TRP A 321 -4.47 2.04 -16.02
N GLU A 322 -5.63 2.57 -16.39
CA GLU A 322 -6.09 2.57 -17.78
C GLU A 322 -5.10 3.31 -18.71
N GLN A 323 -4.55 4.44 -18.23
CA GLN A 323 -3.53 5.20 -18.95
C GLN A 323 -2.26 4.38 -19.17
N GLU A 324 -1.80 3.64 -18.16
CA GLU A 324 -0.60 2.82 -18.25
C GLU A 324 -0.81 1.57 -19.13
N LEU A 325 -1.94 0.89 -18.99
CA LEU A 325 -2.25 -0.32 -19.76
C LEU A 325 -2.47 -0.01 -21.25
N THR A 326 -3.00 1.17 -21.57
CA THR A 326 -3.25 1.59 -22.97
C THR A 326 -1.96 1.81 -23.77
N LYS A 327 -0.80 1.95 -23.10
CA LYS A 327 0.51 2.05 -23.79
C LYS A 327 0.79 0.87 -24.71
N ILE A 328 0.23 -0.31 -24.42
CA ILE A 328 0.28 -1.47 -25.33
C ILE A 328 -1.11 -2.09 -25.43
N THR A 329 -1.77 -1.90 -26.56
CA THR A 329 -3.04 -2.60 -26.86
C THR A 329 -2.78 -3.87 -27.67
N ILE A 330 -3.14 -5.03 -27.13
CA ILE A 330 -3.04 -6.30 -27.85
C ILE A 330 -4.34 -6.69 -28.55
N GLN A 331 -4.23 -7.32 -29.72
CA GLN A 331 -5.37 -7.91 -30.43
C GLN A 331 -5.44 -9.41 -30.14
N SER A 332 -6.35 -9.80 -29.25
CA SER A 332 -6.67 -11.20 -29.00
C SER A 332 -8.17 -11.38 -28.78
N LYS A 333 -8.70 -12.55 -29.17
CA LYS A 333 -10.07 -12.98 -28.83
C LYS A 333 -10.12 -13.79 -27.53
N SER A 334 -8.97 -14.20 -26.99
CA SER A 334 -8.87 -15.00 -25.78
C SER A 334 -8.86 -14.10 -24.55
N LEU A 335 -9.86 -14.29 -23.68
CA LEU A 335 -9.90 -13.61 -22.37
C LEU A 335 -8.66 -13.95 -21.54
N ALA A 336 -8.21 -15.21 -21.58
CA ALA A 336 -7.06 -15.67 -20.81
C ALA A 336 -5.76 -15.00 -21.27
N GLU A 337 -5.59 -14.77 -22.57
CA GLU A 337 -4.41 -14.05 -23.09
C GLU A 337 -4.43 -12.58 -22.67
N LYS A 338 -5.59 -11.91 -22.72
CA LYS A 338 -5.74 -10.55 -22.23
C LYS A 338 -5.46 -10.44 -20.73
N GLN A 339 -6.01 -11.36 -19.94
CA GLN A 339 -5.78 -11.39 -18.49
C GLN A 339 -4.31 -11.61 -18.15
N ASN A 340 -3.65 -12.56 -18.81
CA ASN A 340 -2.23 -12.82 -18.61
C ASN A 340 -1.40 -11.58 -18.97
N PHE A 341 -1.59 -11.03 -20.17
CA PHE A 341 -0.82 -9.89 -20.65
C PHE A 341 -0.99 -8.63 -19.80
N TYR A 342 -2.23 -8.20 -19.53
CA TYR A 342 -2.47 -6.98 -18.76
C TYR A 342 -2.15 -7.14 -17.28
N THR A 343 -2.24 -8.35 -16.73
CA THR A 343 -1.74 -8.61 -15.36
C THR A 343 -0.21 -8.59 -15.29
N ALA A 344 0.49 -9.09 -16.31
CA ALA A 344 1.95 -8.96 -16.39
C ALA A 344 2.38 -7.48 -16.53
N MET A 345 1.67 -6.69 -17.34
CA MET A 345 1.88 -5.24 -17.42
C MET A 345 1.64 -4.55 -16.08
N TYR A 346 0.58 -4.91 -15.36
CA TYR A 346 0.32 -4.42 -14.00
C TYR A 346 1.50 -4.72 -13.08
N HIS A 347 1.99 -5.96 -13.01
CA HIS A 347 3.15 -6.32 -12.18
C HIS A 347 4.45 -5.62 -12.60
N ALA A 348 4.61 -5.29 -13.88
CA ALA A 348 5.75 -4.51 -14.37
C ALA A 348 5.69 -3.03 -13.97
N MET A 349 4.54 -2.50 -13.52
CA MET A 349 4.35 -1.06 -13.27
C MET A 349 3.98 -0.73 -11.81
N ILE A 350 4.11 -1.69 -10.89
CA ILE A 350 3.98 -1.46 -9.45
C ILE A 350 5.33 -1.20 -8.75
N ASN A 351 6.46 -1.42 -9.44
CA ASN A 351 7.82 -1.13 -8.96
C ASN A 351 8.67 -0.58 -10.12
N PRO A 352 9.71 0.24 -9.87
CA PRO A 352 10.11 0.88 -8.60
C PRO A 352 9.04 1.79 -7.98
N THR A 353 9.10 2.08 -6.69
CA THR A 353 8.08 2.90 -6.00
C THR A 353 8.58 4.32 -5.75
N ILE A 354 7.70 5.31 -5.87
CA ILE A 354 8.05 6.70 -5.52
C ILE A 354 8.46 6.80 -4.04
N TYR A 355 9.50 7.58 -3.77
CA TYR A 355 10.10 7.70 -2.44
C TYR A 355 10.39 9.16 -2.07
N MET A 356 9.39 10.02 -2.21
CA MET A 356 9.44 11.40 -1.78
C MET A 356 8.04 11.88 -1.41
N ASP A 357 7.94 12.86 -0.51
CA ASP A 357 6.70 13.55 -0.20
C ASP A 357 6.21 14.41 -1.38
N ALA A 358 4.97 14.89 -1.30
CA ALA A 358 4.37 15.77 -2.30
C ALA A 358 5.13 17.10 -2.46
N ASP A 359 5.90 17.53 -1.45
CA ASP A 359 6.76 18.71 -1.49
C ASP A 359 8.16 18.46 -2.10
N GLY A 360 8.43 17.23 -2.53
CA GLY A 360 9.68 16.80 -3.13
C GLY A 360 10.77 16.37 -2.15
N LYS A 361 10.51 16.38 -0.84
CA LYS A 361 11.51 15.94 0.15
C LYS A 361 11.56 14.42 0.26
N TYR A 362 12.76 13.90 0.50
CA TYR A 362 12.99 12.47 0.73
C TYR A 362 14.12 12.23 1.72
N LYS A 363 14.18 11.01 2.27
CA LYS A 363 15.28 10.55 3.13
C LYS A 363 16.38 9.96 2.23
N GLY A 364 17.57 10.53 2.26
CA GLY A 364 18.71 10.04 1.48
C GLY A 364 19.33 8.77 2.05
N LEU A 365 20.24 8.17 1.28
CA LEU A 365 21.07 7.03 1.72
C LEU A 365 21.92 7.39 2.96
N ASP A 366 22.40 8.63 2.99
CA ASP A 366 23.14 9.24 4.10
C ASP A 366 22.27 9.55 5.34
N GLN A 367 20.98 9.20 5.28
CA GLN A 367 19.98 9.46 6.31
C GLN A 367 19.68 10.96 6.53
N ASN A 368 20.11 11.85 5.64
CA ASN A 368 19.70 13.25 5.68
C ASN A 368 18.38 13.45 4.91
N VAL A 369 17.75 14.60 5.12
CA VAL A 369 16.58 15.01 4.32
C VAL A 369 17.09 15.79 3.12
N HIS A 370 16.78 15.29 1.93
CA HIS A 370 17.11 15.92 0.65
C HIS A 370 15.82 16.39 -0.03
N LYS A 371 15.96 17.18 -1.09
CA LYS A 371 14.84 17.61 -1.94
C LYS A 371 15.17 17.29 -3.39
N ALA A 372 14.29 16.56 -4.06
CA ALA A 372 14.45 16.27 -5.47
C ALA A 372 14.22 17.54 -6.30
N ASP A 373 15.15 17.85 -7.21
CA ASP A 373 15.09 19.01 -8.09
C ASP A 373 15.11 18.56 -9.55
N GLY A 374 14.03 18.80 -10.28
CA GLY A 374 13.88 18.39 -11.68
C GLY A 374 13.74 16.88 -11.91
N PHE A 375 13.44 16.09 -10.87
CA PHE A 375 13.15 14.66 -10.98
C PHE A 375 12.22 14.16 -9.87
N ILE A 376 11.66 12.97 -10.06
CA ILE A 376 10.93 12.23 -9.01
C ILE A 376 11.86 11.19 -8.40
N ASN A 377 12.02 11.19 -7.07
CA ASN A 377 12.82 10.17 -6.39
C ASN A 377 12.06 8.84 -6.32
N TYR A 378 12.71 7.75 -6.74
CA TYR A 378 12.22 6.38 -6.65
C TYR A 378 13.13 5.52 -5.78
N THR A 379 12.57 4.41 -5.28
CA THR A 379 13.28 3.36 -4.54
C THR A 379 12.76 1.98 -4.94
N THR A 380 13.32 0.92 -4.34
CA THR A 380 13.05 -0.49 -4.69
C THR A 380 13.65 -0.84 -6.05
N PHE A 381 14.98 -0.82 -6.11
CA PHE A 381 15.76 -1.16 -7.30
C PHE A 381 16.31 -2.58 -7.20
N SER A 382 15.60 -3.57 -7.74
CA SER A 382 16.03 -4.99 -7.81
C SER A 382 16.93 -5.24 -9.02
N LEU A 383 18.06 -4.54 -9.10
CA LEU A 383 18.78 -4.34 -10.36
C LEU A 383 19.31 -5.62 -10.98
N TRP A 384 19.67 -6.63 -10.19
CA TRP A 384 20.09 -7.95 -10.70
C TRP A 384 19.04 -8.64 -11.60
N ASP A 385 17.76 -8.35 -11.37
CA ASP A 385 16.65 -8.84 -12.18
C ASP A 385 16.23 -7.82 -13.25
N THR A 386 15.98 -6.58 -12.82
CA THR A 386 15.24 -5.59 -13.61
C THR A 386 16.03 -5.05 -14.80
N TYR A 387 17.37 -5.10 -14.78
CA TYR A 387 18.19 -4.70 -15.93
C TYR A 387 17.92 -5.56 -17.17
N ARG A 388 17.47 -6.81 -16.99
CA ARG A 388 17.35 -7.82 -18.06
C ARG A 388 16.19 -7.55 -19.00
N ALA A 389 15.07 -7.04 -18.47
CA ALA A 389 13.84 -6.86 -19.24
C ALA A 389 12.98 -5.68 -18.79
N LEU A 390 12.93 -5.36 -17.49
CA LEU A 390 12.06 -4.29 -16.98
C LEU A 390 12.55 -2.90 -17.39
N HIS A 391 13.81 -2.55 -17.10
CA HIS A 391 14.37 -1.27 -17.55
C HIS A 391 14.46 -1.16 -19.09
N PRO A 392 14.79 -2.23 -19.85
CA PRO A 392 14.62 -2.25 -21.30
C PRO A 392 13.19 -1.95 -21.77
N LEU A 393 12.17 -2.51 -21.11
CA LEU A 393 10.77 -2.20 -21.39
C LEU A 393 10.46 -0.73 -21.09
N PHE A 394 10.95 -0.20 -19.97
CA PHE A 394 10.74 1.21 -19.60
C PHE A 394 11.38 2.19 -20.57
N ASN A 395 12.48 1.84 -21.24
CA ASN A 395 13.02 2.66 -22.33
C ASN A 395 12.04 2.82 -23.51
N ILE A 396 11.07 1.93 -23.65
CA ILE A 396 10.05 1.96 -24.70
C ILE A 396 8.79 2.67 -24.21
N ILE A 397 8.25 2.27 -23.04
CA ILE A 397 6.92 2.70 -22.59
C ILE A 397 6.93 3.72 -21.44
N GLU A 398 8.08 3.91 -20.79
CA GLU A 398 8.25 4.76 -19.60
C GLU A 398 9.53 5.62 -19.63
N PRO A 399 9.96 6.19 -20.77
CA PRO A 399 11.30 6.78 -20.88
C PRO A 399 11.55 7.93 -19.89
N LYS A 400 10.54 8.76 -19.63
CA LYS A 400 10.62 9.84 -18.63
C LYS A 400 10.76 9.29 -17.21
N ARG A 401 9.99 8.24 -16.87
CA ARG A 401 10.06 7.64 -15.53
C ARG A 401 11.37 6.90 -15.34
N ASN A 402 11.88 6.24 -16.38
CA ASN A 402 13.18 5.60 -16.34
C ASN A 402 14.31 6.64 -16.16
N ASP A 403 14.21 7.82 -16.77
CA ASP A 403 15.14 8.94 -16.51
C ASP A 403 15.10 9.40 -15.04
N ASP A 404 13.91 9.54 -14.44
CA ASP A 404 13.77 9.84 -13.01
C ASP A 404 14.38 8.72 -12.11
N MET A 405 14.25 7.45 -12.50
CA MET A 405 14.88 6.33 -11.82
C MET A 405 16.41 6.42 -11.90
N ILE A 406 16.98 6.72 -13.07
CA ILE A 406 18.43 6.94 -13.23
C ILE A 406 18.91 8.10 -12.35
N LYS A 407 18.19 9.23 -12.33
CA LYS A 407 18.53 10.36 -11.45
C LYS A 407 18.44 9.99 -9.98
N SER A 408 17.52 9.11 -9.59
CA SER A 408 17.45 8.56 -8.24
C SER A 408 18.67 7.70 -7.90
N MET A 409 19.15 6.89 -8.83
CA MET A 409 20.37 6.08 -8.67
C MET A 409 21.63 6.97 -8.59
N LEU A 410 21.69 8.05 -9.36
CA LEU A 410 22.77 9.04 -9.27
C LEU A 410 22.73 9.78 -7.92
N ALA A 411 21.56 10.17 -7.44
CA ALA A 411 21.42 10.74 -6.10
C ALA A 411 21.86 9.76 -5.00
N HIS A 412 21.58 8.47 -5.16
CA HIS A 412 22.12 7.42 -4.28
C HIS A 412 23.65 7.37 -4.33
N TYR A 413 24.24 7.39 -5.52
CA TYR A 413 25.70 7.39 -5.71
C TYR A 413 26.38 8.56 -4.99
N GLU A 414 25.86 9.78 -5.15
CA GLU A 414 26.41 10.99 -4.50
C GLU A 414 26.34 10.91 -2.96
N GLN A 415 25.39 10.14 -2.43
CA GLN A 415 25.17 9.94 -1.00
C GLN A 415 25.87 8.67 -0.47
N SER A 416 26.50 7.89 -1.35
CA SER A 416 27.10 6.60 -1.00
C SER A 416 28.52 6.78 -0.45
N PRO A 417 28.84 6.21 0.72
CA PRO A 417 30.20 6.26 1.27
C PRO A 417 31.21 5.48 0.41
N GLU A 418 30.74 4.52 -0.39
CA GLU A 418 31.57 3.74 -1.31
C GLU A 418 31.69 4.39 -2.70
N HIS A 419 30.98 5.51 -2.94
CA HIS A 419 30.82 6.10 -4.27
C HIS A 419 30.38 5.05 -5.30
N MET A 420 29.32 4.32 -4.97
CA MET A 420 28.73 3.28 -5.83
C MET A 420 27.26 3.58 -6.11
N LEU A 421 26.84 3.26 -7.33
CA LEU A 421 25.43 3.13 -7.69
C LEU A 421 24.79 2.02 -6.85
N PRO A 422 23.45 2.03 -6.68
CA PRO A 422 22.77 0.99 -5.93
C PRO A 422 23.01 -0.40 -6.54
N VAL A 423 23.09 -1.43 -5.70
CA VAL A 423 23.12 -2.84 -6.13
C VAL A 423 21.73 -3.43 -5.97
N TRP A 424 21.19 -3.37 -4.75
CA TRP A 424 19.78 -3.55 -4.49
C TRP A 424 19.40 -2.64 -3.33
N SER A 425 18.57 -1.66 -3.62
CA SER A 425 18.26 -0.60 -2.66
C SER A 425 16.76 -0.39 -2.48
N ASN A 426 16.36 -0.09 -1.26
CA ASN A 426 15.00 0.28 -0.90
C ASN A 426 14.99 1.27 0.26
N SER A 427 14.01 2.18 0.28
CA SER A 427 13.76 3.09 1.39
C SER A 427 15.00 3.83 1.91
N GLY A 428 15.79 4.41 1.00
CA GLY A 428 17.02 5.12 1.35
C GLY A 428 18.11 4.24 1.97
N ASN A 429 18.17 2.96 1.59
CA ASN A 429 19.16 1.99 2.06
C ASN A 429 19.72 1.15 0.92
N GLU A 430 21.02 0.89 0.96
CA GLU A 430 21.68 -0.17 0.19
C GLU A 430 21.72 -1.45 1.03
N ASN A 431 21.47 -2.61 0.42
CA ASN A 431 21.47 -3.88 1.13
C ASN A 431 22.34 -4.98 0.49
N TRP A 432 23.02 -4.67 -0.61
CA TRP A 432 24.05 -5.47 -1.26
C TRP A 432 23.58 -6.80 -1.85
N CYS A 433 22.28 -7.00 -1.94
CA CYS A 433 21.70 -8.03 -2.78
C CYS A 433 21.87 -7.62 -4.26
N MET A 434 22.02 -8.45 -5.28
CA MET A 434 22.62 -9.77 -5.28
C MET A 434 24.13 -9.65 -5.53
N SER A 435 24.55 -9.62 -6.79
CA SER A 435 25.94 -9.47 -7.22
C SER A 435 26.02 -8.58 -8.46
N GLY A 436 27.24 -8.18 -8.82
CA GLY A 436 27.47 -7.28 -9.95
C GLY A 436 27.17 -5.82 -9.60
N TYR A 437 27.12 -5.00 -10.64
CA TYR A 437 26.84 -3.55 -10.64
C TYR A 437 26.02 -3.23 -11.89
N HIS A 438 24.91 -3.96 -12.04
CA HIS A 438 24.00 -3.94 -13.19
C HIS A 438 23.43 -2.56 -13.44
#